data_AF-A0A8T1VNI3-F1
#
_entry.id   AF-A0A8T1VNI3-F1
#
_cell.length_a   1.000
_cell.length_b   1.000
_cell.length_c   1.000
_cell.angle_alpha   90.00
_cell.angle_beta   90.00
_cell.angle_gamma   90.00
#
_symmetry.space_group_name_H-M   'P 1'
#
loop_
_entity.id
_entity.type
_entity.pdbx_description
1 polymer ?
#
loop_
_entity_poly.entity_id
_entity_poly.type
_entity_poly.pdbx_seq_one_letter_code
_entity_poly.pdbx_strand_id
1 'polypeptide(L)'
;MTVDPLVPQPKPVPSQRTASTAASTTVDAKPLCGRMQHNKMFAFFFLIVMTCALGLICVASLIQQRDLQLQRLAVHSLHGPNDRADGGGLRGQITQLLQQPADDIVDESGTAARWRQLGNDLNAYECVGWRAQRDCSPEGGPDPQNDRPCNATVHNGESGYCEIRHRDTKATRRVLQMHCDSLRPDVAFRCDEFVALLEYGHKATEYVHDEKFSLENCRKQLRDDQVRASATVVKKRNDDQVDMYDQIRRGVNMIRDQPTEMVVKSDETLPRPPTSYKRGIVLVVYEKMLQSVYASVRSLRSMNCTLPVELWYMRSETDPSHPILKELTGKYDVFMREILDPRARKFYTKTYAVFYSAFDQVLLLDADNFAVKDPTYLFETAEFKDTGAIFWPDFWRPKKTIFNIQPTSLVWDVFDLDAVDMFEQESGQVLIDRSVHQKALNVLMYYAFNPSTFERLRLAWGDKDLFRFAWLKTKSSFHMIQTPPGSAGLKLPDVNIFCGVTMVQHDPDREIVFLHRNQEKLSSENREKVWAHIQDFRMDKVAMDDYDVRGANGGRYFPQFKRCYGKDIYYEKAFTVTAIEQMPFAGLEQQLLDFVQKAARIDGTLKERDGFEGEDAVNVADK
;
A
#
# COMPACT_ATOMS: atom_id res chain seq x y z
N MET A 1 -60.32 -27.42 2.09
CA MET A 1 -60.59 -28.38 3.18
C MET A 1 -59.93 -27.79 4.43
N THR A 2 -60.63 -27.19 5.40
CA THR A 2 -61.60 -27.74 6.40
C THR A 2 -60.91 -28.60 7.48
N VAL A 3 -61.03 -28.38 8.80
CA VAL A 3 -61.71 -27.35 9.65
C VAL A 3 -61.00 -27.31 11.05
N ASP A 4 -61.25 -26.26 11.86
CA ASP A 4 -61.06 -26.01 13.33
C ASP A 4 -61.30 -27.20 14.33
N PRO A 5 -61.18 -27.11 15.71
CA PRO A 5 -61.17 -25.92 16.62
C PRO A 5 -60.30 -25.88 17.94
N LEU A 6 -59.98 -24.65 18.40
CA LEU A 6 -60.17 -23.99 19.74
C LEU A 6 -59.88 -24.64 21.15
N VAL A 7 -59.07 -23.90 21.99
CA VAL A 7 -59.38 -23.35 23.39
C VAL A 7 -59.33 -24.30 24.64
N PRO A 8 -59.15 -23.87 25.95
CA PRO A 8 -59.02 -22.54 26.64
C PRO A 8 -57.78 -22.30 27.58
N GLN A 9 -57.76 -21.16 28.33
CA GLN A 9 -56.82 -20.81 29.44
C GLN A 9 -57.42 -21.00 30.86
N PRO A 10 -56.66 -20.75 31.97
CA PRO A 10 -56.87 -19.52 32.76
C PRO A 10 -55.62 -18.84 33.44
N LYS A 11 -55.85 -17.68 34.09
CA LYS A 11 -54.95 -16.82 34.95
C LYS A 11 -55.28 -17.05 36.48
N PRO A 12 -54.91 -16.26 37.55
CA PRO A 12 -54.19 -14.96 37.80
C PRO A 12 -52.95 -15.01 38.78
N VAL A 13 -52.00 -14.05 38.99
CA VAL A 13 -51.94 -12.58 39.39
C VAL A 13 -52.17 -12.34 40.93
N PRO A 14 -51.59 -11.35 41.70
CA PRO A 14 -50.38 -10.44 41.61
C PRO A 14 -49.53 -10.25 42.93
N SER A 15 -48.50 -9.37 42.94
CA SER A 15 -48.30 -8.23 43.90
C SER A 15 -47.05 -7.38 43.51
N GLN A 16 -47.14 -6.07 43.15
CA GLN A 16 -47.24 -4.80 43.93
C GLN A 16 -45.90 -4.24 44.48
N ARG A 17 -45.33 -3.14 43.93
CA ARG A 17 -45.52 -1.67 44.21
C ARG A 17 -44.43 -1.11 45.17
N THR A 18 -44.02 0.17 45.28
CA THR A 18 -44.34 1.53 44.72
C THR A 18 -43.05 2.42 44.87
N ALA A 19 -42.87 3.73 44.59
CA ALA A 19 -43.60 4.91 44.05
C ALA A 19 -42.54 6.03 43.71
N SER A 20 -42.89 7.28 43.32
CA SER A 20 -43.49 7.74 42.04
C SER A 20 -43.99 9.21 42.12
N THR A 21 -43.16 10.21 41.81
CA THR A 21 -43.53 11.66 41.63
C THR A 21 -42.87 12.21 40.36
N ALA A 22 -43.48 12.93 39.40
CA ALA A 22 -44.66 13.83 39.32
C ALA A 22 -44.41 15.26 39.85
N ALA A 23 -44.85 16.37 39.22
CA ALA A 23 -45.81 16.62 38.11
C ALA A 23 -45.35 17.84 37.23
N SER A 24 -46.11 18.54 36.35
CA SER A 24 -47.56 18.60 36.00
C SER A 24 -47.89 19.23 34.62
N THR A 25 -48.94 18.72 33.95
CA THR A 25 -50.01 19.37 33.10
C THR A 25 -49.71 20.54 32.11
N THR A 26 -50.36 20.71 30.94
CA THR A 26 -51.82 20.66 30.59
C THR A 26 -52.09 20.21 29.12
N VAL A 27 -53.10 19.36 28.84
CA VAL A 27 -54.49 19.61 28.31
C VAL A 27 -54.63 20.03 26.81
N ASP A 28 -55.54 19.35 26.09
CA ASP A 28 -55.72 19.31 24.62
C ASP A 28 -56.52 20.45 23.94
N ALA A 29 -56.26 20.65 22.63
CA ALA A 29 -57.26 21.03 21.62
C ALA A 29 -56.86 20.65 20.17
N LYS A 30 -57.84 20.28 19.35
CA LYS A 30 -57.83 20.12 17.87
C LYS A 30 -59.20 20.62 17.35
N PRO A 31 -59.38 21.13 16.10
CA PRO A 31 -59.02 20.40 14.88
C PRO A 31 -58.73 21.21 13.58
N LEU A 32 -58.55 20.47 12.47
CA LEU A 32 -58.93 20.82 11.07
C LEU A 32 -58.38 22.10 10.40
N CYS A 33 -57.15 22.03 9.89
CA CYS A 33 -56.83 22.45 8.51
C CYS A 33 -55.59 21.69 8.00
N GLY A 34 -55.68 20.97 6.86
CA GLY A 34 -54.55 20.10 6.46
C GLY A 34 -54.55 19.51 5.04
N ARG A 35 -55.50 19.85 4.16
CA ARG A 35 -55.62 19.21 2.82
C ARG A 35 -55.11 20.04 1.64
N MET A 36 -54.68 21.30 1.86
CA MET A 36 -54.22 22.21 0.78
C MET A 36 -52.70 22.41 0.71
N GLN A 37 -51.93 22.07 1.75
CA GLN A 37 -50.46 22.22 1.75
C GLN A 37 -49.74 21.03 1.08
N HIS A 38 -50.26 19.80 1.23
CA HIS A 38 -49.59 18.59 0.75
C HIS A 38 -49.40 18.58 -0.77
N ASN A 39 -50.44 18.94 -1.54
CA ASN A 39 -50.36 19.01 -3.00
C ASN A 39 -49.37 20.06 -3.50
N LYS A 40 -49.21 21.19 -2.79
CA LYS A 40 -48.22 22.23 -3.14
C LYS A 40 -46.79 21.75 -2.88
N MET A 41 -46.58 21.00 -1.80
CA MET A 41 -45.28 20.43 -1.44
C MET A 41 -44.85 19.35 -2.46
N PHE A 42 -45.77 18.46 -2.85
CA PHE A 42 -45.52 17.47 -3.91
C PHE A 42 -45.25 18.13 -5.28
N ALA A 43 -45.97 19.19 -5.64
CA ALA A 43 -45.73 19.92 -6.88
C ALA A 43 -44.33 20.57 -6.90
N PHE A 44 -43.89 21.16 -5.78
CA PHE A 44 -42.53 21.70 -5.66
C PHE A 44 -41.45 20.61 -5.77
N PHE A 45 -41.66 19.46 -5.13
CA PHE A 45 -40.73 18.32 -5.23
C PHE A 45 -40.61 17.81 -6.67
N PHE A 46 -41.72 17.62 -7.37
CA PHE A 46 -41.71 17.24 -8.79
C PHE A 46 -41.05 18.29 -9.68
N LEU A 47 -41.27 19.59 -9.42
CA LEU A 47 -40.63 20.66 -10.19
C LEU A 47 -39.09 20.61 -10.04
N ILE A 48 -38.59 20.41 -8.81
CA ILE A 48 -37.15 20.29 -8.52
C ILE A 48 -36.55 19.04 -9.17
N VAL A 49 -37.21 17.89 -9.08
CA VAL A 49 -36.73 16.65 -9.73
C VAL A 49 -36.68 16.82 -11.25
N MET A 50 -37.68 17.48 -11.86
CA MET A 50 -37.69 17.74 -13.30
C MET A 50 -36.62 18.75 -13.73
N THR A 51 -36.35 19.81 -12.98
CA THR A 51 -35.26 20.75 -13.33
C THR A 51 -33.88 20.12 -13.14
N CYS A 52 -33.68 19.28 -12.12
CA CYS A 52 -32.45 18.49 -11.98
C CYS A 52 -32.26 17.48 -13.13
N ALA A 53 -33.32 16.76 -13.52
CA ALA A 53 -33.27 15.81 -14.64
C ALA A 53 -32.96 16.51 -15.98
N LEU A 54 -33.61 17.64 -16.26
CA LEU A 54 -33.34 18.45 -17.45
C LEU A 54 -31.91 19.02 -17.43
N GLY A 55 -31.42 19.48 -16.27
CA GLY A 55 -30.03 19.93 -16.10
C GLY A 55 -29.03 18.83 -16.43
N LEU A 56 -29.24 17.61 -15.93
CA LEU A 56 -28.39 16.45 -16.22
C LEU A 56 -28.43 16.05 -17.70
N ILE A 57 -29.59 16.11 -18.35
CA ILE A 57 -29.73 15.85 -19.80
C ILE A 57 -28.99 16.90 -20.64
N CYS A 58 -29.07 18.18 -20.25
CA CYS A 58 -28.30 19.26 -20.90
C CYS A 58 -26.79 19.08 -20.71
N VAL A 59 -26.32 18.73 -19.50
CA VAL A 59 -24.89 18.45 -19.24
C VAL A 59 -24.40 17.24 -20.03
N ALA A 60 -25.18 16.14 -20.08
CA ALA A 60 -24.86 14.99 -20.91
C ALA A 60 -24.76 15.36 -22.40
N SER A 61 -25.70 16.17 -22.90
CA SER A 61 -25.70 16.65 -24.30
C SER A 61 -24.47 17.52 -24.61
N LEU A 62 -24.05 18.40 -23.69
CA LEU A 62 -22.86 19.24 -23.84
C LEU A 62 -21.56 18.40 -23.84
N ILE A 63 -21.47 17.38 -22.98
CA ILE A 63 -20.35 16.42 -22.98
C ILE A 63 -20.31 15.69 -24.33
N GLN A 64 -21.44 15.18 -24.80
CA GLN A 64 -21.56 14.42 -26.05
C GLN A 64 -21.27 15.29 -27.30
N GLN A 65 -21.59 16.58 -27.27
CA GLN A 65 -21.18 17.54 -28.31
C GLN A 65 -19.68 17.85 -28.28
N ARG A 66 -19.06 17.95 -27.09
CA ARG A 66 -17.61 18.18 -26.95
C ARG A 66 -16.81 16.99 -27.47
N ASP A 67 -17.29 15.77 -27.23
CA ASP A 67 -16.67 14.54 -27.72
C ASP A 67 -16.73 14.45 -29.26
N LEU A 68 -17.87 14.80 -29.86
CA LEU A 68 -18.02 14.89 -31.33
C LEU A 68 -17.13 15.97 -31.98
N GLN A 69 -16.85 17.07 -31.27
CA GLN A 69 -15.91 18.11 -31.72
C GLN A 69 -14.46 17.59 -31.73
N LEU A 70 -14.04 16.92 -30.64
CA LEU A 70 -12.72 16.32 -30.53
C LEU A 70 -12.47 15.24 -31.60
N GLN A 71 -13.45 14.38 -31.86
CA GLN A 71 -13.37 13.39 -32.94
C GLN A 71 -13.23 14.04 -34.33
N ARG A 72 -13.92 15.16 -34.60
CA ARG A 72 -13.77 15.88 -35.89
C ARG A 72 -12.41 16.53 -36.06
N LEU A 73 -11.82 17.06 -34.98
CA LEU A 73 -10.46 17.61 -34.99
C LEU A 73 -9.41 16.51 -35.24
N ALA A 74 -9.57 15.35 -34.60
CA ALA A 74 -8.69 14.19 -34.83
C ALA A 74 -8.71 13.70 -36.28
N VAL A 75 -9.89 13.61 -36.90
CA VAL A 75 -10.05 13.19 -38.32
C VAL A 75 -9.42 14.19 -39.28
N HIS A 76 -9.53 15.51 -39.03
CA HIS A 76 -8.91 16.51 -39.89
C HIS A 76 -7.38 16.51 -39.86
N SER A 77 -6.76 16.07 -38.75
CA SER A 77 -5.30 15.96 -38.65
C SER A 77 -4.70 14.76 -39.42
N LEU A 78 -5.55 13.82 -39.88
CA LEU A 78 -5.12 12.57 -40.51
C LEU A 78 -5.12 12.59 -42.04
N HIS A 79 -5.58 13.66 -42.69
CA HIS A 79 -5.67 13.77 -44.16
C HIS A 79 -5.09 15.10 -44.70
N GLY A 80 -3.76 15.21 -44.69
CA GLY A 80 -3.01 16.12 -45.57
C GLY A 80 -2.72 15.44 -46.93
N PRO A 81 -2.87 16.12 -48.07
CA PRO A 81 -2.77 15.48 -49.38
C PRO A 81 -1.33 15.38 -49.91
N ASN A 82 -1.01 14.23 -50.52
CA ASN A 82 0.05 13.98 -51.51
C ASN A 82 1.45 14.58 -51.27
N ASP A 83 2.46 13.72 -51.15
CA ASP A 83 3.40 13.61 -52.28
C ASP A 83 3.95 12.18 -52.47
N ARG A 84 4.75 11.98 -53.52
CA ARG A 84 4.99 10.67 -54.14
C ARG A 84 6.27 9.95 -53.71
N ALA A 85 6.15 8.63 -53.64
CA ALA A 85 7.15 7.59 -53.90
C ALA A 85 8.66 7.94 -53.83
N ASP A 86 9.36 7.29 -52.89
CA ASP A 86 10.34 6.29 -53.32
C ASP A 86 10.42 5.11 -52.32
N GLY A 87 10.97 3.97 -52.77
CA GLY A 87 10.86 2.68 -52.08
C GLY A 87 12.13 2.21 -51.37
N GLY A 88 12.37 2.64 -50.12
CA GLY A 88 13.38 2.02 -49.27
C GLY A 88 13.68 2.72 -47.94
N GLY A 89 14.07 1.96 -46.91
CA GLY A 89 14.93 2.47 -45.84
C GLY A 89 14.44 2.41 -44.38
N LEU A 90 13.13 2.45 -44.08
CA LEU A 90 12.68 2.63 -42.69
C LEU A 90 13.11 1.50 -41.74
N ARG A 91 13.08 0.24 -42.20
CA ARG A 91 13.45 -0.93 -41.39
C ARG A 91 14.97 -1.09 -41.17
N GLY A 92 15.81 -0.37 -41.93
CA GLY A 92 17.27 -0.36 -41.75
C GLY A 92 17.75 0.76 -40.82
N GLN A 93 17.13 1.93 -40.89
CA GLN A 93 17.48 3.09 -40.06
C GLN A 93 17.22 2.86 -38.57
N ILE A 94 16.14 2.14 -38.22
CA ILE A 94 15.81 1.76 -36.83
C ILE A 94 16.93 0.95 -36.18
N THR A 95 17.65 0.10 -36.94
CA THR A 95 18.76 -0.71 -36.40
C THR A 95 20.00 0.12 -36.07
N GLN A 96 20.26 1.21 -36.80
CA GLN A 96 21.40 2.11 -36.50
C GLN A 96 21.11 3.09 -35.35
N LEU A 97 19.84 3.45 -35.11
CA LEU A 97 19.44 4.29 -33.96
C LEU A 97 19.51 3.55 -32.62
N LEU A 98 19.57 2.22 -32.61
CA LEU A 98 19.68 1.39 -31.41
C LEU A 98 21.14 1.02 -31.05
N GLN A 99 22.14 1.68 -31.66
CA GLN A 99 23.57 1.39 -31.45
C GLN A 99 24.44 2.65 -31.22
N GLN A 100 23.83 3.79 -30.86
CA GLN A 100 24.56 4.94 -30.33
C GLN A 100 24.69 4.82 -28.80
N PRO A 101 25.83 5.22 -28.19
CA PRO A 101 25.96 5.27 -26.74
C PRO A 101 24.98 6.29 -26.15
N ALA A 102 24.49 6.05 -24.92
CA ALA A 102 23.44 6.84 -24.29
C ALA A 102 23.92 8.17 -23.66
N ASP A 103 25.10 8.65 -24.05
CA ASP A 103 25.68 9.92 -23.63
C ASP A 103 25.44 10.99 -24.72
N ASP A 104 25.32 12.25 -24.32
CA ASP A 104 25.12 13.43 -25.18
C ASP A 104 23.77 13.57 -25.93
N ILE A 105 22.66 13.09 -25.35
CA ILE A 105 21.36 13.79 -25.46
C ILE A 105 21.11 14.54 -24.15
N VAL A 106 21.50 15.82 -24.12
CA VAL A 106 21.22 16.70 -22.98
C VAL A 106 19.78 17.19 -23.05
N ASP A 107 18.91 16.60 -22.24
CA ASP A 107 17.58 17.16 -21.99
C ASP A 107 17.72 18.54 -21.31
N GLU A 108 17.12 19.57 -21.92
CA GLU A 108 17.06 20.94 -21.40
C GLU A 108 15.74 21.25 -20.68
N SER A 109 14.79 20.31 -20.65
CA SER A 109 13.48 20.46 -20.01
C SER A 109 13.39 19.84 -18.61
N GLY A 110 14.14 18.77 -18.34
CA GLY A 110 14.10 18.06 -17.07
C GLY A 110 14.77 18.74 -15.87
N THR A 111 14.71 18.05 -14.73
CA THR A 111 15.18 18.42 -13.39
C THR A 111 16.65 18.82 -13.37
N ALA A 112 17.47 18.12 -14.16
CA ALA A 112 18.89 18.44 -14.32
C ALA A 112 19.11 19.81 -15.02
N ALA A 113 18.15 20.30 -15.81
CA ALA A 113 18.17 21.66 -16.37
C ALA A 113 17.73 22.70 -15.32
N ARG A 114 16.74 22.40 -14.48
CA ARG A 114 16.32 23.29 -13.38
C ARG A 114 17.50 23.72 -12.50
N TRP A 115 18.28 22.79 -11.99
CA TRP A 115 19.42 23.16 -11.12
C TRP A 115 20.59 23.80 -11.86
N ARG A 116 20.80 23.51 -13.15
CA ARG A 116 21.70 24.29 -14.01
C ARG A 116 21.27 25.76 -14.13
N GLN A 117 19.95 26.04 -14.12
CA GLN A 117 19.39 27.40 -14.26
C GLN A 117 19.21 28.16 -12.94
N LEU A 118 19.06 27.45 -11.82
CA LEU A 118 18.88 28.02 -10.48
C LEU A 118 20.21 28.16 -9.72
N GLY A 119 21.07 27.14 -9.75
CA GLY A 119 22.19 26.99 -8.83
C GLY A 119 21.77 26.46 -7.45
N ASN A 120 22.72 25.96 -6.66
CA ASN A 120 22.45 25.19 -5.44
C ASN A 120 21.96 26.04 -4.24
N ASP A 121 22.09 27.37 -4.29
CA ASP A 121 21.54 28.25 -3.25
C ASP A 121 20.26 28.94 -3.70
N LEU A 122 19.11 28.41 -3.26
CA LEU A 122 17.81 29.05 -3.52
C LEU A 122 17.58 30.32 -2.67
N ASN A 123 18.39 30.58 -1.65
CA ASN A 123 18.29 31.81 -0.85
C ASN A 123 18.80 33.04 -1.63
N ALA A 124 19.62 32.83 -2.67
CA ALA A 124 19.97 33.84 -3.67
C ALA A 124 18.73 34.37 -4.46
N TYR A 125 17.56 33.76 -4.31
CA TYR A 125 16.31 34.19 -4.91
C TYR A 125 15.33 34.78 -3.89
N GLU A 126 14.47 35.67 -4.38
CA GLU A 126 13.27 36.16 -3.69
C GLU A 126 12.02 35.75 -4.48
N CYS A 127 10.93 35.39 -3.80
CA CYS A 127 9.66 35.20 -4.48
C CYS A 127 9.09 36.55 -4.94
N VAL A 128 8.52 36.58 -6.15
CA VAL A 128 7.82 37.74 -6.72
C VAL A 128 6.31 37.58 -6.62
N GLY A 129 5.78 36.39 -6.90
CA GLY A 129 4.36 36.06 -6.73
C GLY A 129 3.93 34.78 -7.45
N TRP A 130 2.66 34.44 -7.31
CA TRP A 130 1.96 33.48 -8.16
C TRP A 130 1.54 34.16 -9.47
N ARG A 131 1.86 33.52 -10.60
CA ARG A 131 1.44 33.93 -11.94
C ARG A 131 0.40 32.94 -12.46
N ALA A 132 -0.84 33.41 -12.61
CA ALA A 132 -1.94 32.57 -13.10
C ALA A 132 -1.87 32.41 -14.63
N GLN A 133 -2.26 31.24 -15.12
CA GLN A 133 -2.22 30.87 -16.53
C GLN A 133 -3.50 30.12 -16.91
N ARG A 134 -3.97 30.28 -18.15
CA ARG A 134 -5.24 29.69 -18.63
C ARG A 134 -5.11 28.20 -18.98
N ASP A 135 -6.20 27.65 -19.50
CA ASP A 135 -6.26 26.35 -20.19
C ASP A 135 -5.68 25.16 -19.42
N CYS A 136 -5.72 25.23 -18.08
CA CYS A 136 -5.18 24.23 -17.16
C CYS A 136 -3.70 23.88 -17.39
N SER A 137 -2.88 24.86 -17.83
CA SER A 137 -1.47 24.67 -18.16
C SER A 137 -0.61 25.84 -17.63
N PRO A 138 0.62 25.59 -17.13
CA PRO A 138 1.58 26.65 -16.79
C PRO A 138 2.04 27.46 -18.01
N GLU A 139 1.78 26.97 -19.23
CA GLU A 139 2.03 27.66 -20.50
C GLU A 139 0.73 28.01 -21.26
N GLY A 140 -0.44 27.94 -20.61
CA GLY A 140 -1.74 28.28 -21.21
C GLY A 140 -1.97 29.79 -21.46
N GLY A 141 -0.99 30.63 -21.11
CA GLY A 141 -0.98 32.06 -21.37
C GLY A 141 -1.56 32.91 -20.22
N PRO A 142 -1.05 34.14 -20.00
CA PRO A 142 -1.16 34.80 -18.70
C PRO A 142 -2.58 35.24 -18.35
N ASP A 143 -2.96 35.08 -17.07
CA ASP A 143 -4.25 35.54 -16.53
C ASP A 143 -4.09 36.52 -15.34
N PRO A 144 -3.69 37.78 -15.59
CA PRO A 144 -3.27 38.72 -14.54
C PRO A 144 -4.37 39.13 -13.54
N GLN A 145 -5.61 38.71 -13.74
CA GLN A 145 -6.71 38.91 -12.78
C GLN A 145 -6.62 37.93 -11.59
N ASN A 146 -5.92 36.80 -11.77
CA ASN A 146 -5.72 35.75 -10.77
C ASN A 146 -4.25 35.64 -10.28
N ASP A 147 -3.40 36.59 -10.68
CA ASP A 147 -2.06 36.79 -10.10
C ASP A 147 -2.15 37.17 -8.62
N ARG A 148 -1.28 36.60 -7.77
CA ARG A 148 -1.37 36.76 -6.30
C ARG A 148 0.01 36.93 -5.65
N PRO A 149 0.10 37.62 -4.49
CA PRO A 149 1.36 37.76 -3.75
C PRO A 149 1.87 36.43 -3.21
N CYS A 150 3.16 36.36 -2.86
CA CYS A 150 3.83 35.12 -2.43
C CYS A 150 3.21 34.41 -1.22
N ASN A 151 2.54 35.16 -0.35
CA ASN A 151 1.86 34.67 0.85
C ASN A 151 0.38 34.32 0.61
N ALA A 152 -0.10 34.38 -0.62
CA ALA A 152 -1.39 33.82 -0.99
C ALA A 152 -1.29 32.29 -1.16
N THR A 153 -2.38 31.61 -0.85
CA THR A 153 -2.51 30.16 -1.00
C THR A 153 -2.88 29.80 -2.44
N VAL A 154 -2.16 28.83 -3.01
CA VAL A 154 -2.41 28.17 -4.30
C VAL A 154 -3.05 26.82 -4.02
N HIS A 155 -4.13 26.49 -4.74
CA HIS A 155 -5.02 25.35 -4.49
C HIS A 155 -5.08 24.38 -5.69
N ASN A 156 -5.59 23.16 -5.45
CA ASN A 156 -6.08 22.28 -6.53
C ASN A 156 -7.12 22.99 -7.42
N GLY A 157 -7.10 22.70 -8.72
CA GLY A 157 -7.96 23.34 -9.73
C GLY A 157 -7.36 24.60 -10.37
N GLU A 158 -6.21 25.09 -9.91
CA GLU A 158 -5.56 26.30 -10.42
C GLU A 158 -4.34 25.96 -11.31
N SER A 159 -4.14 26.73 -12.39
CA SER A 159 -2.97 26.61 -13.28
C SER A 159 -2.11 27.86 -13.29
N GLY A 160 -0.78 27.68 -13.36
CA GLY A 160 0.18 28.76 -13.24
C GLY A 160 1.57 28.32 -12.80
N TYR A 161 2.34 29.25 -12.26
CA TYR A 161 3.66 29.00 -11.68
C TYR A 161 3.99 30.04 -10.60
N CYS A 162 4.93 29.70 -9.71
CA CYS A 162 5.57 30.68 -8.84
C CYS A 162 6.71 31.37 -9.60
N GLU A 163 6.66 32.70 -9.65
CA GLU A 163 7.75 33.53 -10.17
C GLU A 163 8.71 33.90 -9.04
N ILE A 164 9.99 33.56 -9.23
CA ILE A 164 11.08 33.95 -8.34
C ILE A 164 12.10 34.80 -9.10
N ARG A 165 12.87 35.62 -8.39
CA ARG A 165 13.85 36.55 -8.95
C ARG A 165 15.18 36.45 -8.21
N HIS A 166 16.28 36.35 -8.94
CA HIS A 166 17.61 36.37 -8.36
C HIS A 166 17.91 37.76 -7.75
N ARG A 167 18.43 37.79 -6.52
CA ARG A 167 18.61 39.03 -5.74
C ARG A 167 19.54 40.03 -6.41
N ASP A 168 20.68 39.58 -6.92
CA ASP A 168 21.66 40.48 -7.56
C ASP A 168 21.34 40.75 -9.04
N THR A 169 21.31 39.70 -9.87
CA THR A 169 21.15 39.82 -11.33
C THR A 169 19.75 40.27 -11.78
N LYS A 170 18.77 40.25 -10.89
CA LYS A 170 17.33 40.53 -11.14
C LYS A 170 16.66 39.63 -12.19
N ALA A 171 17.34 38.59 -12.67
CA ALA A 171 16.77 37.61 -13.59
C ALA A 171 15.64 36.82 -12.91
N THR A 172 14.51 36.63 -13.62
CA THR A 172 13.38 35.83 -13.14
C THR A 172 13.48 34.37 -13.57
N ARG A 173 12.77 33.50 -12.85
CA ARG A 173 12.62 32.05 -13.09
C ARG A 173 11.19 31.62 -12.75
N ARG A 174 10.72 30.56 -13.41
CA ARG A 174 9.46 29.86 -13.12
C ARG A 174 9.79 28.60 -12.30
N VAL A 175 9.07 28.37 -11.21
CA VAL A 175 9.16 27.15 -10.38
C VAL A 175 7.79 26.76 -9.85
N LEU A 176 7.63 25.53 -9.34
CA LEU A 176 6.34 25.03 -8.83
C LEU A 176 5.23 25.19 -9.88
N GLN A 177 5.50 24.59 -11.04
CA GLN A 177 4.62 24.67 -12.20
C GLN A 177 3.36 23.82 -11.96
N MET A 178 2.22 24.35 -12.35
CA MET A 178 0.91 23.86 -11.94
C MET A 178 -0.05 23.78 -13.12
N HIS A 179 -0.58 22.57 -13.32
CA HIS A 179 -1.81 22.28 -14.03
C HIS A 179 -2.97 22.18 -13.02
N CYS A 180 -4.22 22.27 -13.49
CA CYS A 180 -5.40 22.15 -12.63
C CYS A 180 -5.45 20.85 -11.80
N ASP A 181 -4.77 19.78 -12.25
CA ASP A 181 -4.73 18.47 -11.59
C ASP A 181 -3.43 18.18 -10.82
N SER A 182 -2.44 19.08 -10.83
CA SER A 182 -1.12 18.87 -10.20
C SER A 182 -1.17 18.59 -8.70
N LEU A 183 -2.24 19.04 -8.03
CA LEU A 183 -2.51 18.83 -6.61
C LEU A 183 -3.79 18.01 -6.40
N ARG A 184 -3.85 17.28 -5.30
CA ARG A 184 -5.10 16.67 -4.81
C ARG A 184 -6.07 17.71 -4.24
N PRO A 185 -7.39 17.40 -4.18
CA PRO A 185 -8.32 18.13 -3.34
C PRO A 185 -7.81 18.31 -1.90
N ASP A 186 -8.14 19.45 -1.30
CA ASP A 186 -7.70 19.91 0.03
C ASP A 186 -6.19 20.15 0.20
N VAL A 187 -5.36 19.91 -0.83
CA VAL A 187 -3.93 20.27 -0.81
C VAL A 187 -3.74 21.69 -1.34
N ALA A 188 -2.84 22.41 -0.67
CA ALA A 188 -2.47 23.76 -1.03
C ALA A 188 -1.04 24.09 -0.54
N PHE A 189 -0.41 25.10 -1.17
CA PHE A 189 0.89 25.65 -0.79
C PHE A 189 0.93 27.16 -1.07
N ARG A 190 2.00 27.85 -0.67
CA ARG A 190 2.26 29.26 -1.03
C ARG A 190 3.58 29.41 -1.79
N CYS A 191 3.69 30.41 -2.67
CA CYS A 191 4.95 30.66 -3.39
C CYS A 191 6.10 31.13 -2.49
N ASP A 192 5.84 31.62 -1.27
CA ASP A 192 6.89 31.88 -0.28
C ASP A 192 7.55 30.59 0.28
N GLU A 193 6.97 29.41 0.06
CA GLU A 193 7.51 28.12 0.50
C GLU A 193 8.56 27.54 -0.46
N PHE A 194 8.84 28.19 -1.61
CA PHE A 194 9.55 27.57 -2.74
C PHE A 194 10.91 26.95 -2.38
N VAL A 195 11.68 27.57 -1.48
CA VAL A 195 12.95 27.03 -0.98
C VAL A 195 12.72 25.67 -0.32
N ALA A 196 11.83 25.58 0.66
CA ALA A 196 11.57 24.35 1.43
C ALA A 196 10.93 23.23 0.59
N LEU A 197 10.26 23.57 -0.52
CA LEU A 197 9.66 22.60 -1.43
C LEU A 197 10.66 22.03 -2.44
N LEU A 198 11.52 22.87 -3.04
CA LEU A 198 12.48 22.45 -4.06
C LEU A 198 13.78 21.88 -3.44
N GLU A 199 14.23 22.41 -2.31
CA GLU A 199 15.39 21.86 -1.59
C GLU A 199 15.16 20.43 -1.09
N TYR A 200 13.90 19.99 -0.92
CA TYR A 200 13.56 18.69 -0.36
C TYR A 200 14.16 17.53 -1.16
N GLY A 201 13.75 17.40 -2.43
CA GLY A 201 14.28 16.39 -3.33
C GLY A 201 15.76 16.60 -3.70
N HIS A 202 16.28 17.82 -3.60
CA HIS A 202 17.67 18.14 -3.90
C HIS A 202 18.62 17.63 -2.79
N LYS A 203 18.34 18.01 -1.53
CA LYS A 203 19.14 17.62 -0.35
C LYS A 203 19.04 16.13 -0.02
N ALA A 204 18.04 15.43 -0.55
CA ALA A 204 17.90 13.98 -0.42
C ALA A 204 19.18 13.23 -0.84
N THR A 205 19.85 13.65 -1.92
CA THR A 205 21.11 13.01 -2.40
C THR A 205 22.35 13.36 -1.60
N GLU A 206 22.29 14.36 -0.72
CA GLU A 206 23.37 14.73 0.20
C GLU A 206 23.25 13.98 1.55
N TYR A 207 22.08 13.41 1.83
CA TYR A 207 21.78 12.75 3.09
C TYR A 207 22.53 11.42 3.26
N VAL A 208 23.09 11.21 4.44
CA VAL A 208 23.59 9.92 4.92
C VAL A 208 22.81 9.58 6.19
N HIS A 209 22.13 8.42 6.21
CA HIS A 209 21.26 8.09 7.33
C HIS A 209 22.04 7.76 8.62
N ASP A 210 23.16 7.05 8.46
CA ASP A 210 24.03 6.61 9.53
C ASP A 210 25.48 6.54 9.03
N GLU A 211 26.32 7.48 9.48
CA GLU A 211 27.75 7.55 9.16
C GLU A 211 28.54 6.33 9.68
N LYS A 212 27.97 5.56 10.60
CA LYS A 212 28.57 4.36 11.21
C LYS A 212 27.97 3.07 10.65
N PHE A 213 27.15 3.17 9.60
CA PHE A 213 26.58 2.02 8.92
C PHE A 213 27.67 1.07 8.43
N SER A 214 27.53 -0.22 8.76
CA SER A 214 28.24 -1.29 8.08
C SER A 214 27.44 -2.59 8.17
N LEU A 215 27.58 -3.46 7.17
CA LEU A 215 26.97 -4.78 7.17
C LEU A 215 27.46 -5.61 8.38
N GLU A 216 28.71 -5.44 8.81
CA GLU A 216 29.22 -6.06 10.03
C GLU A 216 28.50 -5.58 11.29
N ASN A 217 28.24 -4.28 11.42
CA ASN A 217 27.48 -3.71 12.53
C ASN A 217 26.05 -4.26 12.56
N CYS A 218 25.36 -4.35 11.42
CA CYS A 218 24.03 -4.96 11.34
C CYS A 218 24.05 -6.46 11.75
N ARG A 219 25.03 -7.23 11.26
CA ARG A 219 25.22 -8.64 11.62
C ARG A 219 25.56 -8.82 13.11
N LYS A 220 26.28 -7.88 13.73
CA LYS A 220 26.51 -7.85 15.18
C LYS A 220 25.23 -7.53 15.93
N GLN A 221 24.47 -6.51 15.51
CA GLN A 221 23.20 -6.13 16.12
C GLN A 221 22.20 -7.29 16.16
N LEU A 222 22.06 -8.05 15.06
CA LEU A 222 21.27 -9.30 15.04
C LEU A 222 21.69 -10.28 16.14
N ARG A 223 23.00 -10.50 16.35
CA ARG A 223 23.48 -11.40 17.41
C ARG A 223 23.18 -10.85 18.79
N ASP A 224 23.38 -9.55 19.00
CA ASP A 224 23.04 -8.87 20.25
C ASP A 224 21.51 -8.90 20.53
N ASP A 225 20.68 -8.79 19.49
CA ASP A 225 19.21 -8.91 19.54
C ASP A 225 18.77 -10.32 20.00
N GLN A 226 19.41 -11.38 19.47
CA GLN A 226 19.07 -12.75 19.88
C GLN A 226 19.37 -12.98 21.37
N VAL A 227 20.48 -12.45 21.88
CA VAL A 227 20.82 -12.50 23.32
C VAL A 227 19.78 -11.71 24.14
N ARG A 228 19.37 -10.51 23.69
CA ARG A 228 18.31 -9.72 24.35
C ARG A 228 16.96 -10.44 24.37
N ALA A 229 16.58 -11.11 23.28
CA ALA A 229 15.33 -11.87 23.18
C ALA A 229 15.32 -13.04 24.18
N SER A 230 16.36 -13.88 24.16
CA SER A 230 16.51 -14.98 25.12
C SER A 230 16.50 -14.49 26.57
N ALA A 231 17.29 -13.46 26.91
CA ALA A 231 17.33 -12.92 28.27
C ALA A 231 15.96 -12.35 28.74
N THR A 232 15.17 -11.77 27.83
CA THR A 232 13.81 -11.31 28.13
C THR A 232 12.88 -12.49 28.46
N VAL A 233 13.00 -13.61 27.72
CA VAL A 233 12.24 -14.84 27.97
C VAL A 233 12.62 -15.48 29.31
N VAL A 234 13.92 -15.57 29.62
CA VAL A 234 14.42 -16.10 30.92
C VAL A 234 13.88 -15.26 32.08
N LYS A 235 13.96 -13.92 31.97
CA LYS A 235 13.45 -13.06 33.03
C LYS A 235 11.94 -13.26 33.24
N LYS A 236 11.14 -13.23 32.18
CA LYS A 236 9.69 -13.43 32.29
C LYS A 236 9.34 -14.78 32.92
N ARG A 237 10.02 -15.87 32.51
CA ARG A 237 9.87 -17.19 33.13
C ARG A 237 10.17 -17.19 34.64
N ASN A 238 11.20 -16.47 35.08
CA ASN A 238 11.53 -16.36 36.50
C ASN A 238 10.49 -15.50 37.25
N ASP A 239 10.06 -14.38 36.66
CA ASP A 239 9.02 -13.51 37.23
C ASP A 239 7.67 -14.28 37.36
N ASP A 240 7.26 -15.02 36.32
CA ASP A 240 6.08 -15.90 36.29
C ASP A 240 6.17 -17.02 37.35
N GLN A 241 7.34 -17.64 37.51
CA GLN A 241 7.58 -18.69 38.50
C GLN A 241 7.56 -18.15 39.94
N VAL A 242 8.05 -16.92 40.17
CA VAL A 242 7.97 -16.25 41.48
C VAL A 242 6.52 -15.92 41.83
N ASP A 243 5.72 -15.39 40.90
CA ASP A 243 4.30 -15.13 41.17
C ASP A 243 3.53 -16.43 41.43
N MET A 244 3.80 -17.51 40.69
CA MET A 244 3.23 -18.83 40.97
C MET A 244 3.56 -19.31 42.40
N TYR A 245 4.81 -19.19 42.86
CA TYR A 245 5.18 -19.53 44.24
C TYR A 245 4.47 -18.64 45.26
N ASP A 246 4.34 -17.34 45.00
CA ASP A 246 3.70 -16.40 45.92
C ASP A 246 2.17 -16.57 45.95
N GLN A 247 1.54 -16.98 44.84
CA GLN A 247 0.14 -17.42 44.79
C GLN A 247 -0.07 -18.70 45.62
N ILE A 248 0.77 -19.73 45.46
CA ILE A 248 0.73 -20.96 46.27
C ILE A 248 0.88 -20.64 47.76
N ARG A 249 1.81 -19.73 48.09
CA ARG A 249 2.11 -19.28 49.46
C ARG A 249 0.98 -18.44 50.09
N ARG A 250 0.17 -17.76 49.28
CA ARG A 250 -1.07 -17.10 49.71
C ARG A 250 -2.24 -18.08 49.90
N GLY A 251 -2.14 -19.30 49.35
CA GLY A 251 -3.14 -20.35 49.48
C GLY A 251 -3.01 -21.23 50.73
N VAL A 252 -1.78 -21.54 51.19
CA VAL A 252 -1.56 -22.47 52.30
C VAL A 252 -0.39 -22.05 53.22
N ASN A 253 -0.67 -21.96 54.53
CA ASN A 253 0.36 -21.98 55.58
C ASN A 253 0.87 -23.42 55.76
N MET A 254 2.02 -23.74 55.18
CA MET A 254 2.76 -24.98 55.44
C MET A 254 4.17 -24.66 55.95
N ILE A 255 4.69 -25.56 56.78
CA ILE A 255 5.87 -25.34 57.63
C ILE A 255 7.15 -25.27 56.79
N ARG A 256 8.07 -24.38 57.19
CA ARG A 256 9.45 -24.35 56.68
C ARG A 256 10.13 -25.71 56.84
N ASP A 257 10.63 -26.27 55.75
CA ASP A 257 11.87 -27.03 55.84
C ASP A 257 12.73 -26.93 54.56
N GLN A 258 14.05 -26.94 54.78
CA GLN A 258 15.21 -26.98 53.88
C GLN A 258 15.22 -26.22 52.53
N PRO A 259 16.29 -25.45 52.23
CA PRO A 259 16.50 -24.87 50.90
C PRO A 259 16.97 -25.94 49.91
N THR A 260 16.17 -26.21 48.88
CA THR A 260 16.61 -27.03 47.74
C THR A 260 17.40 -26.16 46.78
N GLU A 261 18.72 -26.31 46.72
CA GLU A 261 19.54 -25.78 45.63
C GLU A 261 19.21 -26.53 44.33
N MET A 262 18.14 -26.11 43.65
CA MET A 262 17.91 -26.51 42.26
C MET A 262 18.99 -25.86 41.39
N VAL A 263 20.06 -26.61 41.13
CA VAL A 263 21.07 -26.27 40.12
C VAL A 263 20.38 -26.21 38.76
N VAL A 264 19.96 -25.01 38.37
CA VAL A 264 19.48 -24.73 37.02
C VAL A 264 20.65 -24.94 36.07
N LYS A 265 20.68 -26.10 35.40
CA LYS A 265 21.56 -26.32 34.26
C LYS A 265 21.12 -25.38 33.13
N SER A 266 21.78 -24.22 33.05
CA SER A 266 21.63 -23.28 31.95
C SER A 266 22.32 -23.80 30.69
N ASP A 267 21.83 -24.92 30.17
CA ASP A 267 22.13 -25.41 28.82
C ASP A 267 21.23 -24.71 27.78
N GLU A 268 21.07 -23.40 27.97
CA GLU A 268 20.37 -22.53 27.02
C GLU A 268 21.35 -22.16 25.93
N THR A 269 21.43 -23.01 24.91
CA THR A 269 22.19 -22.71 23.70
C THR A 269 21.67 -21.40 23.10
N LEU A 270 22.47 -20.33 23.16
CA LEU A 270 22.16 -19.05 22.53
C LEU A 270 21.75 -19.29 21.06
N PRO A 271 20.73 -18.57 20.54
CA PRO A 271 20.26 -18.77 19.18
C PRO A 271 21.43 -18.67 18.20
N ARG A 272 21.70 -19.76 17.47
CA ARG A 272 22.82 -19.83 16.53
C ARG A 272 22.57 -18.79 15.43
N PRO A 273 23.57 -17.98 15.03
CA PRO A 273 23.38 -17.03 13.95
C PRO A 273 23.03 -17.73 12.63
N PRO A 274 22.43 -17.02 11.65
CA PRO A 274 22.19 -17.54 10.32
C PRO A 274 23.43 -18.21 9.72
N THR A 275 23.24 -19.33 9.03
CA THR A 275 24.33 -20.08 8.38
C THR A 275 25.01 -19.29 7.26
N SER A 276 24.33 -18.29 6.71
CA SER A 276 24.88 -17.31 5.78
C SER A 276 24.22 -15.95 5.97
N TYR A 277 24.99 -14.89 5.72
CA TYR A 277 24.49 -13.51 5.66
C TYR A 277 24.25 -13.02 4.21
N LYS A 278 24.41 -13.88 3.19
CA LYS A 278 24.24 -13.45 1.79
C LYS A 278 22.79 -13.05 1.48
N ARG A 279 21.82 -13.85 1.94
CA ARG A 279 20.39 -13.73 1.57
C ARG A 279 19.49 -14.00 2.76
N GLY A 280 18.36 -13.30 2.83
CA GLY A 280 17.29 -13.59 3.76
C GLY A 280 16.00 -12.82 3.45
N ILE A 281 14.94 -13.14 4.19
CA ILE A 281 13.63 -12.49 4.12
C ILE A 281 13.50 -11.53 5.30
N VAL A 282 12.93 -10.36 5.06
CA VAL A 282 12.68 -9.31 6.05
C VAL A 282 11.17 -9.11 6.18
N LEU A 283 10.63 -9.37 7.37
CA LEU A 283 9.23 -9.10 7.71
C LEU A 283 9.16 -8.07 8.83
N VAL A 284 8.28 -7.07 8.72
CA VAL A 284 7.89 -6.23 9.87
C VAL A 284 6.68 -6.87 10.56
N VAL A 285 6.69 -6.90 11.90
CA VAL A 285 5.65 -7.55 12.69
C VAL A 285 5.10 -6.65 13.80
N TYR A 286 3.79 -6.76 14.03
CA TYR A 286 3.09 -6.27 15.21
C TYR A 286 2.06 -7.33 15.65
N GLU A 287 1.62 -7.33 16.91
CA GLU A 287 0.91 -8.47 17.54
C GLU A 287 -0.27 -9.02 16.71
N LYS A 288 -1.11 -8.13 16.17
CA LYS A 288 -2.29 -8.52 15.36
C LYS A 288 -1.97 -9.27 14.06
N MET A 289 -0.72 -9.20 13.58
CA MET A 289 -0.28 -9.90 12.38
C MET A 289 0.47 -11.20 12.69
N LEU A 290 0.79 -11.51 13.95
CA LEU A 290 1.66 -12.66 14.29
C LEU A 290 1.11 -14.00 13.81
N GLN A 291 -0.20 -14.18 13.75
CA GLN A 291 -0.81 -15.37 13.15
C GLN A 291 -0.58 -15.44 11.62
N SER A 292 -0.69 -14.32 10.92
CA SER A 292 -0.41 -14.20 9.48
C SER A 292 1.07 -14.43 9.17
N VAL A 293 1.97 -13.84 9.98
CA VAL A 293 3.43 -14.09 9.94
C VAL A 293 3.73 -15.57 10.15
N TYR A 294 3.10 -16.21 11.14
CA TYR A 294 3.25 -17.63 11.38
C TYR A 294 2.84 -18.46 10.15
N ALA A 295 1.69 -18.16 9.54
CA ALA A 295 1.26 -18.84 8.33
C ALA A 295 2.19 -18.62 7.13
N SER A 296 2.70 -17.40 6.94
CA SER A 296 3.67 -17.10 5.86
C SER A 296 4.98 -17.88 6.04
N VAL A 297 5.60 -17.83 7.23
CA VAL A 297 6.83 -18.61 7.51
C VAL A 297 6.57 -20.12 7.43
N ARG A 298 5.47 -20.63 7.97
CA ARG A 298 5.12 -22.05 7.89
C ARG A 298 4.87 -22.51 6.44
N SER A 299 4.28 -21.66 5.60
CA SER A 299 4.10 -21.92 4.17
C SER A 299 5.44 -21.97 3.45
N LEU A 300 6.31 -20.95 3.61
CA LEU A 300 7.68 -20.92 3.07
C LEU A 300 8.46 -22.20 3.41
N ARG A 301 8.45 -22.62 4.68
CA ARG A 301 9.13 -23.85 5.12
C ARG A 301 8.48 -25.12 4.56
N SER A 302 7.18 -25.13 4.27
CA SER A 302 6.53 -26.26 3.59
C SER A 302 6.88 -26.38 2.11
N MET A 303 7.26 -25.26 1.47
CA MET A 303 7.82 -25.22 0.11
C MET A 303 9.33 -25.50 0.09
N ASN A 304 9.91 -25.95 1.20
CA ASN A 304 11.35 -26.19 1.42
C ASN A 304 12.25 -24.94 1.29
N CYS A 305 11.68 -23.73 1.30
CA CYS A 305 12.47 -22.49 1.29
C CYS A 305 13.39 -22.45 2.54
N THR A 306 14.70 -22.38 2.34
CA THR A 306 15.70 -22.35 3.43
C THR A 306 16.25 -20.96 3.72
N LEU A 307 15.61 -19.88 3.24
CA LEU A 307 16.06 -18.52 3.53
C LEU A 307 15.81 -18.15 5.00
N PRO A 308 16.79 -17.64 5.74
CA PRO A 308 16.59 -17.14 7.10
C PRO A 308 15.65 -15.93 7.10
N VAL A 309 14.85 -15.77 8.16
CA VAL A 309 13.86 -14.68 8.27
C VAL A 309 14.19 -13.75 9.44
N GLU A 310 14.31 -12.44 9.20
CA GLU A 310 14.31 -11.41 10.25
C GLU A 310 12.86 -10.93 10.51
N LEU A 311 12.42 -11.01 11.77
CA LEU A 311 11.19 -10.37 12.25
C LEU A 311 11.53 -9.06 12.98
N TRP A 312 11.19 -7.95 12.35
CA TRP A 312 11.41 -6.60 12.85
C TRP A 312 10.21 -6.11 13.66
N TYR A 313 10.42 -5.75 14.92
CA TYR A 313 9.35 -5.37 15.85
C TYR A 313 9.70 -4.12 16.68
N MET A 314 8.69 -3.41 17.16
CA MET A 314 8.82 -2.37 18.19
C MET A 314 8.31 -2.92 19.54
N ARG A 315 9.06 -2.76 20.65
CA ARG A 315 8.59 -3.20 21.99
C ARG A 315 7.28 -2.54 22.44
N SER A 316 6.93 -1.39 21.89
CA SER A 316 5.65 -0.70 22.14
C SER A 316 4.45 -1.31 21.40
N GLU A 317 4.68 -2.22 20.44
CA GLU A 317 3.66 -2.83 19.60
C GLU A 317 3.73 -4.37 19.59
N THR A 318 4.70 -4.97 20.29
CA THR A 318 4.88 -6.43 20.44
C THR A 318 5.72 -6.83 21.65
N ASP A 319 5.20 -7.74 22.48
CA ASP A 319 5.97 -8.50 23.47
C ASP A 319 6.91 -9.51 22.75
N PRO A 320 8.25 -9.35 22.81
CA PRO A 320 9.18 -10.29 22.17
C PRO A 320 9.16 -11.71 22.79
N SER A 321 8.49 -11.90 23.94
CA SER A 321 8.27 -13.20 24.57
C SER A 321 6.96 -13.88 24.14
N HIS A 322 6.23 -13.33 23.17
CA HIS A 322 4.97 -13.88 22.66
C HIS A 322 5.13 -15.35 22.21
N PRO A 323 4.17 -16.26 22.51
CA PRO A 323 4.30 -17.68 22.19
C PRO A 323 4.61 -17.99 20.71
N ILE A 324 3.96 -17.29 19.78
CA ILE A 324 4.23 -17.45 18.34
C ILE A 324 5.69 -17.11 17.99
N LEU A 325 6.27 -16.06 18.59
CA LEU A 325 7.66 -15.65 18.31
C LEU A 325 8.67 -16.67 18.85
N LYS A 326 8.39 -17.26 20.03
CA LYS A 326 9.17 -18.39 20.59
C LYS A 326 9.10 -19.62 19.69
N GLU A 327 7.92 -19.98 19.20
CA GLU A 327 7.73 -21.12 18.28
C GLU A 327 8.44 -20.89 16.94
N LEU A 328 8.39 -19.67 16.39
CA LEU A 328 9.06 -19.30 15.14
C LEU A 328 10.59 -19.37 15.27
N THR A 329 11.14 -18.64 16.25
CA THR A 329 12.60 -18.55 16.49
C THR A 329 13.21 -19.90 16.90
N GLY A 330 12.49 -20.72 17.68
CA GLY A 330 13.00 -21.99 18.17
C GLY A 330 13.05 -23.14 17.15
N LYS A 331 12.38 -23.03 15.99
CA LYS A 331 12.18 -24.17 15.07
C LYS A 331 12.29 -23.87 13.57
N TYR A 332 12.15 -22.63 13.12
CA TYR A 332 11.94 -22.33 11.69
C TYR A 332 12.99 -21.39 11.08
N ASP A 333 14.18 -21.27 11.67
CA ASP A 333 15.27 -20.38 11.20
C ASP A 333 14.80 -18.92 11.05
N VAL A 334 14.36 -18.37 12.18
CA VAL A 334 13.75 -17.04 12.32
C VAL A 334 14.44 -16.28 13.45
N PHE A 335 14.67 -14.99 13.25
CA PHE A 335 15.48 -14.15 14.13
C PHE A 335 14.76 -12.86 14.48
N MET A 336 14.85 -12.43 15.74
CA MET A 336 14.24 -11.18 16.19
C MET A 336 15.14 -9.99 15.88
N ARG A 337 14.59 -8.87 15.42
CA ARG A 337 15.31 -7.59 15.26
C ARG A 337 14.51 -6.46 15.90
N GLU A 338 15.13 -5.73 16.82
CA GLU A 338 14.44 -4.66 17.56
C GLU A 338 14.57 -3.31 16.85
N ILE A 339 13.45 -2.68 16.53
CA ILE A 339 13.41 -1.30 16.02
C ILE A 339 13.58 -0.35 17.21
N LEU A 340 14.76 0.27 17.30
CA LEU A 340 15.14 1.16 18.41
C LEU A 340 14.93 2.65 18.12
N ASP A 341 14.76 3.04 16.85
CA ASP A 341 14.53 4.44 16.47
C ASP A 341 13.03 4.77 16.50
N PRO A 342 12.54 5.69 17.36
CA PRO A 342 11.12 6.05 17.44
C PRO A 342 10.57 6.78 16.20
N ARG A 343 11.44 7.19 15.25
CA ARG A 343 11.04 7.73 13.94
C ARG A 343 10.61 6.61 12.99
N ALA A 344 11.15 5.40 13.13
CA ALA A 344 10.82 4.21 12.35
C ALA A 344 9.46 3.62 12.82
N ARG A 345 8.37 4.30 12.48
CA ARG A 345 7.01 3.99 12.95
C ARG A 345 6.02 3.84 11.78
N LYS A 346 4.95 3.05 11.97
CA LYS A 346 4.00 2.72 10.89
C LYS A 346 4.77 2.21 9.65
N PHE A 347 4.44 2.69 8.47
CA PHE A 347 5.07 2.39 7.18
C PHE A 347 6.61 2.47 7.17
N TYR A 348 7.20 3.43 7.89
CA TYR A 348 8.66 3.67 7.90
C TYR A 348 9.47 2.64 8.70
N THR A 349 8.79 1.68 9.35
CA THR A 349 9.43 0.46 9.90
C THR A 349 10.06 -0.40 8.80
N LYS A 350 9.42 -0.50 7.61
CA LYS A 350 9.88 -1.32 6.48
C LYS A 350 11.20 -0.81 5.91
N THR A 351 11.31 0.50 5.69
CA THR A 351 12.53 1.11 5.15
C THR A 351 13.68 0.97 6.14
N TYR A 352 13.42 1.14 7.45
CA TYR A 352 14.39 0.87 8.52
C TYR A 352 14.84 -0.61 8.56
N ALA A 353 13.90 -1.55 8.46
CA ALA A 353 14.19 -2.98 8.44
C ALA A 353 15.06 -3.38 7.23
N VAL A 354 14.75 -2.86 6.04
CA VAL A 354 15.61 -3.00 4.84
C VAL A 354 16.97 -2.34 5.06
N PHE A 355 17.03 -1.11 5.60
CA PHE A 355 18.29 -0.40 5.80
C PHE A 355 19.21 -1.10 6.81
N TYR A 356 18.69 -1.69 7.89
CA TYR A 356 19.48 -2.26 8.99
C TYR A 356 19.52 -3.81 9.06
N SER A 357 19.05 -4.51 8.03
CA SER A 357 19.11 -5.98 7.94
C SER A 357 20.54 -6.53 8.07
N ALA A 358 20.68 -7.73 8.64
CA ALA A 358 21.95 -8.46 8.64
C ALA A 358 22.31 -9.08 7.28
N PHE A 359 21.37 -9.17 6.34
CA PHE A 359 21.56 -9.83 5.04
C PHE A 359 21.97 -8.87 3.93
N ASP A 360 22.94 -9.28 3.11
CA ASP A 360 23.44 -8.43 2.01
C ASP A 360 22.36 -8.24 0.93
N GLN A 361 21.66 -9.32 0.60
CA GLN A 361 20.53 -9.35 -0.31
C GLN A 361 19.25 -9.65 0.49
N VAL A 362 18.25 -8.77 0.42
CA VAL A 362 16.98 -8.90 1.16
C VAL A 362 15.79 -9.06 0.22
N LEU A 363 14.85 -9.93 0.60
CA LEU A 363 13.46 -9.86 0.16
C LEU A 363 12.65 -9.25 1.30
N LEU A 364 12.24 -7.99 1.18
CA LEU A 364 11.17 -7.46 2.02
C LEU A 364 9.85 -8.11 1.58
N LEU A 365 9.04 -8.52 2.55
CA LEU A 365 7.70 -9.07 2.30
C LEU A 365 6.76 -8.62 3.43
N ASP A 366 5.55 -8.17 3.08
CA ASP A 366 4.55 -7.80 4.09
C ASP A 366 3.97 -9.04 4.78
N ALA A 367 3.53 -8.86 6.03
CA ALA A 367 3.06 -9.95 6.90
C ALA A 367 1.79 -10.69 6.40
N ASP A 368 1.11 -10.14 5.39
CA ASP A 368 -0.06 -10.70 4.70
C ASP A 368 0.16 -10.86 3.19
N ASN A 369 1.43 -10.89 2.77
CA ASN A 369 1.87 -11.20 1.43
C ASN A 369 2.51 -12.59 1.39
N PHE A 370 2.00 -13.46 0.52
CA PHE A 370 2.29 -14.89 0.55
C PHE A 370 2.93 -15.35 -0.75
N ALA A 371 4.10 -15.98 -0.66
CA ALA A 371 4.72 -16.64 -1.81
C ALA A 371 3.91 -17.90 -2.20
N VAL A 372 3.79 -18.17 -3.50
CA VAL A 372 3.11 -19.37 -4.03
C VAL A 372 4.07 -20.51 -4.43
N LYS A 373 5.37 -20.20 -4.46
CA LYS A 373 6.51 -21.09 -4.69
C LYS A 373 7.70 -20.56 -3.85
N ASP A 374 8.75 -21.37 -3.63
CA ASP A 374 9.95 -20.89 -2.94
C ASP A 374 10.54 -19.67 -3.67
N PRO A 375 10.65 -18.48 -3.04
CA PRO A 375 11.17 -17.28 -3.70
C PRO A 375 12.70 -17.27 -3.89
N THR A 376 13.43 -18.30 -3.44
CA THR A 376 14.91 -18.32 -3.46
C THR A 376 15.53 -18.12 -4.85
N TYR A 377 14.86 -18.59 -5.92
CA TYR A 377 15.32 -18.41 -7.31
C TYR A 377 15.32 -16.93 -7.77
N LEU A 378 14.52 -16.05 -7.15
CA LEU A 378 14.46 -14.63 -7.53
C LEU A 378 15.85 -13.97 -7.42
N PHE A 379 16.64 -14.35 -6.41
CA PHE A 379 18.01 -13.87 -6.23
C PHE A 379 19.03 -14.43 -7.24
N GLU A 380 18.60 -15.32 -8.15
CA GLU A 380 19.40 -15.90 -9.24
C GLU A 380 18.91 -15.51 -10.64
N THR A 381 17.82 -14.73 -10.75
CA THR A 381 17.34 -14.14 -12.01
C THR A 381 18.41 -13.23 -12.66
N ALA A 382 18.35 -13.05 -13.98
CA ALA A 382 19.26 -12.15 -14.68
C ALA A 382 19.00 -10.70 -14.26
N GLU A 383 17.72 -10.35 -14.14
CA GLU A 383 17.19 -9.06 -13.72
C GLU A 383 17.78 -8.62 -12.37
N PHE A 384 17.80 -9.51 -11.37
CA PHE A 384 18.40 -9.21 -10.07
C PHE A 384 19.92 -9.19 -10.10
N LYS A 385 20.57 -10.05 -10.90
CA LYS A 385 22.04 -10.08 -11.03
C LYS A 385 22.59 -8.82 -11.71
N ASP A 386 21.93 -8.35 -12.74
CA ASP A 386 22.37 -7.20 -13.55
C ASP A 386 22.07 -5.86 -12.87
N THR A 387 20.96 -5.77 -12.11
CA THR A 387 20.52 -4.50 -11.52
C THR A 387 20.72 -4.40 -10.00
N GLY A 388 20.80 -5.52 -9.29
CA GLY A 388 20.80 -5.57 -7.83
C GLY A 388 19.46 -5.20 -7.16
N ALA A 389 18.38 -4.96 -7.92
CA ALA A 389 17.06 -4.64 -7.32
C ALA A 389 15.89 -5.04 -8.23
N ILE A 390 14.91 -5.77 -7.70
CA ILE A 390 13.61 -5.99 -8.36
C ILE A 390 12.51 -5.31 -7.55
N PHE A 391 11.69 -4.52 -8.26
CA PHE A 391 10.48 -3.88 -7.76
C PHE A 391 9.26 -4.35 -8.55
N TRP A 392 8.10 -4.31 -7.89
CA TRP A 392 6.83 -4.77 -8.45
C TRP A 392 5.85 -3.61 -8.69
N PRO A 393 5.03 -3.69 -9.75
CA PRO A 393 4.01 -2.69 -10.04
C PRO A 393 2.82 -2.77 -9.07
N ASP A 394 2.33 -1.62 -8.62
CA ASP A 394 0.98 -1.47 -8.05
C ASP A 394 -0.06 -1.47 -9.19
N PHE A 395 -1.35 -1.46 -8.88
CA PHE A 395 -2.42 -1.44 -9.88
C PHE A 395 -2.44 -0.17 -10.78
N TRP A 396 -1.63 0.85 -10.48
CA TRP A 396 -1.78 2.21 -11.00
C TRP A 396 -0.65 2.59 -11.95
N ARG A 397 -1.04 3.23 -13.06
CA ARG A 397 -0.14 3.89 -14.03
C ARG A 397 -0.33 5.41 -13.96
N PRO A 398 0.63 6.23 -14.45
CA PRO A 398 0.52 7.69 -14.39
C PRO A 398 -0.73 8.24 -15.07
N LYS A 399 -1.23 7.58 -16.14
CA LYS A 399 -2.50 7.93 -16.82
C LYS A 399 -3.78 7.54 -16.05
N LYS A 400 -3.67 6.70 -15.01
CA LYS A 400 -4.79 6.08 -14.26
C LYS A 400 -4.50 5.97 -12.75
N THR A 401 -3.86 7.00 -12.19
CA THR A 401 -3.45 7.04 -10.78
C THR A 401 -4.61 7.43 -9.86
N ILE A 402 -4.77 6.74 -8.74
CA ILE A 402 -5.54 7.25 -7.57
C ILE A 402 -4.62 7.94 -6.55
N PHE A 403 -3.30 7.85 -6.78
CA PHE A 403 -2.26 8.34 -5.88
C PHE A 403 -1.74 9.75 -6.20
N ASN A 404 -2.20 10.35 -7.29
CA ASN A 404 -1.76 11.66 -7.79
C ASN A 404 -0.26 11.64 -8.18
N ILE A 405 0.15 10.60 -8.90
CA ILE A 405 1.51 10.38 -9.44
C ILE A 405 1.44 10.38 -10.99
N GLN A 406 0.59 11.23 -11.56
CA GLN A 406 0.51 11.50 -13.01
C GLN A 406 1.61 12.50 -13.44
N PRO A 407 1.93 12.65 -14.74
CA PRO A 407 3.06 13.45 -15.19
C PRO A 407 3.01 14.95 -14.81
N THR A 408 1.81 15.50 -14.59
CA THR A 408 1.60 16.89 -14.15
C THR A 408 1.71 17.10 -12.63
N SER A 409 1.87 16.04 -11.83
CA SER A 409 1.82 16.12 -10.36
C SER A 409 2.98 16.90 -9.74
N LEU A 410 2.69 17.69 -8.70
CA LEU A 410 3.71 18.42 -7.92
C LEU A 410 4.72 17.50 -7.21
N VAL A 411 4.48 16.17 -7.19
CA VAL A 411 5.43 15.18 -6.67
C VAL A 411 6.79 15.25 -7.38
N TRP A 412 6.80 15.46 -8.69
CA TRP A 412 8.03 15.53 -9.50
C TRP A 412 8.87 16.76 -9.13
N ASP A 413 8.21 17.91 -8.96
CA ASP A 413 8.85 19.15 -8.53
C ASP A 413 9.47 19.04 -7.13
N VAL A 414 8.74 18.45 -6.16
CA VAL A 414 9.15 18.37 -4.74
C VAL A 414 10.17 17.25 -4.47
N PHE A 415 10.01 16.08 -5.10
CA PHE A 415 11.00 14.99 -5.00
C PHE A 415 12.23 15.23 -5.88
N ASP A 416 12.18 16.27 -6.72
CA ASP A 416 13.26 16.68 -7.63
C ASP A 416 13.62 15.53 -8.58
N LEU A 417 12.62 15.13 -9.37
CA LEU A 417 12.57 13.98 -10.26
C LEU A 417 11.86 14.32 -11.55
N ASP A 418 12.27 13.68 -12.65
CA ASP A 418 11.57 13.74 -13.92
C ASP A 418 10.40 12.75 -13.98
N ALA A 419 9.31 13.16 -14.64
CA ALA A 419 8.13 12.33 -14.80
C ALA A 419 8.40 11.14 -15.74
N VAL A 420 7.99 9.94 -15.33
CA VAL A 420 8.27 8.68 -16.04
C VAL A 420 6.98 7.89 -16.31
N ASP A 421 6.78 7.42 -17.56
CA ASP A 421 5.68 6.48 -17.88
C ASP A 421 6.08 5.04 -17.51
N MET A 422 6.06 4.76 -16.22
CA MET A 422 6.15 3.43 -15.63
C MET A 422 5.08 3.28 -14.55
N PHE A 423 4.75 2.04 -14.18
CA PHE A 423 3.85 1.77 -13.07
C PHE A 423 4.33 2.42 -11.76
N GLU A 424 3.36 2.80 -10.92
CA GLU A 424 3.61 3.03 -9.50
C GLU A 424 4.11 1.74 -8.84
N GLN A 425 4.81 1.85 -7.72
CA GLN A 425 5.49 0.71 -7.08
C GLN A 425 4.75 0.22 -5.83
N GLU A 426 4.44 -1.08 -5.82
CA GLU A 426 3.96 -1.81 -4.64
C GLU A 426 5.12 -2.06 -3.69
N SER A 427 4.95 -1.68 -2.42
CA SER A 427 5.96 -1.81 -1.35
C SER A 427 5.69 -2.98 -0.40
N GLY A 428 4.63 -3.75 -0.65
CA GLY A 428 4.37 -5.04 -0.01
C GLY A 428 5.38 -6.14 -0.34
N GLN A 429 6.21 -5.96 -1.36
CA GLN A 429 7.41 -6.77 -1.63
C GLN A 429 8.46 -5.99 -2.44
N VAL A 430 9.73 -6.06 -2.03
CA VAL A 430 10.89 -5.59 -2.81
C VAL A 430 12.11 -6.49 -2.59
N LEU A 431 12.91 -6.68 -3.64
CA LEU A 431 14.12 -7.51 -3.61
C LEU A 431 15.34 -6.60 -3.86
N ILE A 432 16.26 -6.49 -2.90
CA ILE A 432 17.35 -5.49 -2.93
C ILE A 432 18.69 -6.10 -2.49
N ASP A 433 19.73 -5.96 -3.30
CA ASP A 433 21.12 -6.06 -2.88
C ASP A 433 21.57 -4.73 -2.26
N ARG A 434 21.74 -4.73 -0.94
CA ARG A 434 22.10 -3.55 -0.15
C ARG A 434 23.57 -3.18 -0.29
N SER A 435 24.43 -4.11 -0.71
CA SER A 435 25.87 -3.87 -0.85
C SER A 435 26.22 -2.93 -2.01
N VAL A 436 25.36 -2.86 -3.04
CA VAL A 436 25.51 -1.96 -4.19
C VAL A 436 24.61 -0.72 -4.13
N HIS A 437 23.45 -0.79 -3.46
CA HIS A 437 22.44 0.28 -3.48
C HIS A 437 22.48 1.29 -2.32
N GLN A 438 23.61 1.42 -1.61
CA GLN A 438 23.72 2.30 -0.44
C GLN A 438 23.28 3.76 -0.67
N LYS A 439 23.51 4.31 -1.88
CA LYS A 439 23.05 5.66 -2.24
C LYS A 439 21.52 5.77 -2.22
N ALA A 440 20.84 4.85 -2.90
CA ALA A 440 19.38 4.82 -2.97
C ALA A 440 18.75 4.49 -1.61
N LEU A 441 19.40 3.62 -0.83
CA LEU A 441 19.01 3.33 0.56
C LEU A 441 19.11 4.57 1.46
N ASN A 442 20.14 5.40 1.33
CA ASN A 442 20.21 6.68 2.05
C ASN A 442 19.07 7.63 1.63
N VAL A 443 18.79 7.79 0.34
CA VAL A 443 17.69 8.64 -0.16
C VAL A 443 16.32 8.13 0.31
N LEU A 444 16.10 6.81 0.30
CA LEU A 444 14.90 6.17 0.84
C LEU A 444 14.69 6.51 2.32
N MET A 445 15.78 6.50 3.10
CA MET A 445 15.73 6.87 4.52
C MET A 445 15.55 8.37 4.72
N TYR A 446 16.08 9.24 3.85
CA TYR A 446 15.74 10.67 3.87
C TYR A 446 14.23 10.87 3.73
N TYR A 447 13.59 10.26 2.72
CA TYR A 447 12.15 10.39 2.53
C TYR A 447 11.37 9.85 3.75
N ALA A 448 11.73 8.65 4.24
CA ALA A 448 11.04 8.02 5.37
C ALA A 448 11.23 8.76 6.72
N PHE A 449 12.35 9.46 6.93
CA PHE A 449 12.68 10.11 8.21
C PHE A 449 12.52 11.64 8.20
N ASN A 450 12.32 12.22 7.02
CA ASN A 450 11.91 13.62 6.81
C ASN A 450 10.59 13.71 6.01
N PRO A 451 9.49 13.02 6.38
CA PRO A 451 8.30 12.91 5.52
C PRO A 451 7.38 14.13 5.53
N SER A 452 7.60 15.10 6.42
CA SER A 452 6.67 16.21 6.69
C SER A 452 6.32 17.07 5.47
N THR A 453 7.24 17.24 4.52
CA THR A 453 6.99 17.99 3.27
C THR A 453 5.96 17.27 2.39
N PHE A 454 6.16 15.99 2.08
CA PHE A 454 5.27 15.26 1.18
C PHE A 454 4.00 14.74 1.85
N GLU A 455 4.02 14.42 3.16
CA GLU A 455 2.81 14.03 3.91
C GLU A 455 1.81 15.18 3.96
N ARG A 456 2.27 16.40 4.27
CA ARG A 456 1.42 17.62 4.26
C ARG A 456 0.82 17.89 2.88
N LEU A 457 1.61 17.71 1.83
CA LEU A 457 1.17 17.89 0.44
C LEU A 457 0.48 16.63 -0.15
N ARG A 458 0.35 15.53 0.62
CA ARG A 458 -0.29 14.26 0.25
C ARG A 458 0.20 13.67 -1.09
N LEU A 459 1.48 13.90 -1.42
CA LEU A 459 2.12 13.54 -2.70
C LEU A 459 2.47 12.04 -2.78
N ALA A 460 2.81 11.44 -1.63
CA ALA A 460 3.01 10.01 -1.42
C ALA A 460 2.32 9.58 -0.10
N TRP A 461 2.11 8.28 0.08
CA TRP A 461 1.40 7.73 1.25
C TRP A 461 2.25 6.68 1.97
N GLY A 462 2.94 7.09 3.03
CA GLY A 462 3.83 6.20 3.79
C GLY A 462 5.03 5.77 2.96
N ASP A 463 5.26 4.46 2.89
CA ASP A 463 6.37 3.81 2.17
C ASP A 463 6.11 3.63 0.66
N LYS A 464 4.86 3.79 0.21
CA LYS A 464 4.47 3.58 -1.19
C LYS A 464 5.24 4.50 -2.13
N ASP A 465 5.74 3.93 -3.23
CA ASP A 465 6.61 4.54 -4.24
C ASP A 465 7.94 5.11 -3.75
N LEU A 466 8.24 5.16 -2.44
CA LEU A 466 9.49 5.74 -1.94
C LEU A 466 10.73 4.97 -2.39
N PHE A 467 10.65 3.65 -2.58
CA PHE A 467 11.77 2.87 -3.14
C PHE A 467 12.00 3.25 -4.60
N ARG A 468 10.94 3.29 -5.43
CA ARG A 468 11.03 3.71 -6.83
C ARG A 468 11.57 5.14 -6.96
N PHE A 469 11.06 6.10 -6.18
CA PHE A 469 11.54 7.48 -6.18
C PHE A 469 13.01 7.57 -5.75
N ALA A 470 13.44 6.83 -4.72
CA ALA A 470 14.83 6.87 -4.25
C ALA A 470 15.82 6.30 -5.27
N TRP A 471 15.46 5.24 -5.99
CA TRP A 471 16.29 4.68 -7.07
C TRP A 471 16.36 5.59 -8.29
N LEU A 472 15.23 6.18 -8.71
CA LEU A 472 15.19 7.18 -9.78
C LEU A 472 16.06 8.41 -9.41
N LYS A 473 15.97 8.89 -8.17
CA LYS A 473 16.70 10.06 -7.66
C LYS A 473 18.21 9.87 -7.72
N THR A 474 18.71 8.67 -7.42
CA THR A 474 20.14 8.34 -7.44
C THR A 474 20.63 7.80 -8.78
N LYS A 475 19.74 7.63 -9.76
CA LYS A 475 19.98 6.86 -11.00
C LYS A 475 20.52 5.44 -10.73
N SER A 476 20.09 4.83 -9.62
CA SER A 476 20.43 3.45 -9.28
C SER A 476 19.66 2.47 -10.17
N SER A 477 20.33 1.41 -10.60
CA SER A 477 19.72 0.34 -11.40
C SER A 477 18.65 -0.43 -10.62
N PHE A 478 17.52 -0.73 -11.27
CA PHE A 478 16.51 -1.66 -10.80
C PHE A 478 15.75 -2.23 -12.00
N HIS A 479 15.20 -3.43 -11.85
CA HIS A 479 14.20 -3.99 -12.75
C HIS A 479 12.80 -3.77 -12.14
N MET A 480 11.93 -3.05 -12.85
CA MET A 480 10.50 -3.07 -12.57
C MET A 480 9.89 -4.27 -13.30
N ILE A 481 9.18 -5.15 -12.59
CA ILE A 481 8.46 -6.27 -13.22
C ILE A 481 7.48 -5.72 -14.27
N GLN A 482 7.61 -6.20 -15.50
CA GLN A 482 6.88 -5.66 -16.66
C GLN A 482 5.43 -6.16 -16.74
N THR A 483 5.14 -7.34 -16.17
CA THR A 483 3.79 -7.91 -16.10
C THR A 483 2.95 -7.14 -15.09
N PRO A 484 1.80 -6.54 -15.50
CA PRO A 484 0.93 -5.83 -14.56
C PRO A 484 0.41 -6.75 -13.44
N PRO A 485 0.04 -6.20 -12.28
CA PRO A 485 -0.51 -7.01 -11.21
C PRO A 485 -1.92 -7.50 -11.59
N GLY A 486 -2.16 -8.79 -11.39
CA GLY A 486 -3.49 -9.37 -11.46
C GLY A 486 -4.25 -9.18 -10.14
N SER A 487 -5.42 -9.79 -10.01
CA SER A 487 -6.12 -9.84 -8.72
C SER A 487 -6.80 -11.18 -8.48
N ALA A 488 -6.70 -11.69 -7.25
CA ALA A 488 -7.35 -12.90 -6.80
C ALA A 488 -8.57 -12.55 -5.94
N GLY A 489 -9.66 -13.30 -6.09
CA GLY A 489 -10.93 -12.95 -5.50
C GLY A 489 -12.07 -13.92 -5.80
N LEU A 490 -13.30 -13.43 -5.64
CA LEU A 490 -14.51 -14.17 -5.96
C LEU A 490 -15.07 -13.75 -7.33
N LYS A 491 -15.61 -14.71 -8.07
CA LYS A 491 -16.44 -14.49 -9.26
C LYS A 491 -17.78 -15.17 -9.01
N LEU A 492 -18.90 -14.49 -9.29
CA LEU A 492 -20.21 -15.11 -9.19
C LEU A 492 -20.43 -16.13 -10.35
N PRO A 493 -21.12 -17.27 -10.13
CA PRO A 493 -21.37 -18.24 -11.20
C PRO A 493 -22.30 -17.67 -12.29
N ASP A 494 -23.53 -17.30 -11.92
CA ASP A 494 -24.62 -16.97 -12.85
C ASP A 494 -24.57 -15.57 -13.45
N VAL A 495 -23.87 -14.64 -12.78
CA VAL A 495 -23.65 -13.29 -13.28
C VAL A 495 -22.16 -13.06 -13.46
N ASN A 496 -21.80 -12.51 -14.63
CA ASN A 496 -20.40 -12.40 -15.03
C ASN A 496 -19.70 -11.19 -14.37
N ILE A 497 -19.53 -11.29 -13.05
CA ILE A 497 -19.05 -10.21 -12.18
C ILE A 497 -17.94 -10.75 -11.27
N PHE A 498 -16.81 -10.04 -11.25
CA PHE A 498 -15.63 -10.36 -10.46
C PHE A 498 -15.39 -9.32 -9.35
N CYS A 499 -14.83 -9.76 -8.22
CA CYS A 499 -14.32 -8.90 -7.16
C CYS A 499 -13.01 -9.44 -6.60
N GLY A 500 -11.90 -8.81 -6.96
CA GLY A 500 -10.58 -9.10 -6.42
C GLY A 500 -10.38 -8.48 -5.04
N VAL A 501 -9.87 -9.24 -4.07
CA VAL A 501 -9.54 -8.74 -2.70
C VAL A 501 -8.09 -9.01 -2.30
N THR A 502 -7.29 -9.48 -3.25
CA THR A 502 -5.87 -9.80 -3.13
C THR A 502 -5.19 -9.38 -4.44
N MET A 503 -4.02 -8.78 -4.36
CA MET A 503 -3.20 -8.43 -5.53
C MET A 503 -2.32 -9.63 -5.90
N VAL A 504 -2.23 -9.92 -7.19
CA VAL A 504 -1.46 -11.05 -7.75
C VAL A 504 -0.22 -10.48 -8.42
N GLN A 505 0.93 -11.01 -8.06
CA GLN A 505 2.23 -10.45 -8.44
C GLN A 505 3.11 -11.50 -9.10
N HIS A 506 3.80 -11.08 -10.15
CA HIS A 506 4.48 -11.93 -11.12
C HIS A 506 6.01 -11.84 -11.01
N ASP A 507 6.74 -12.85 -11.47
CA ASP A 507 8.19 -12.82 -11.63
C ASP A 507 8.59 -12.35 -13.06
N PRO A 508 9.90 -12.23 -13.41
CA PRO A 508 10.33 -11.81 -14.75
C PRO A 508 9.88 -12.75 -15.87
N ASP A 509 9.77 -14.05 -15.59
CA ASP A 509 9.23 -15.08 -16.50
C ASP A 509 7.69 -15.00 -16.64
N ARG A 510 7.06 -14.06 -15.92
CA ARG A 510 5.62 -13.76 -15.85
C ARG A 510 4.78 -14.81 -15.11
N GLU A 511 5.41 -15.73 -14.40
CA GLU A 511 4.72 -16.69 -13.55
C GLU A 511 4.28 -16.02 -12.24
N ILE A 512 3.15 -16.44 -11.68
CA ILE A 512 2.68 -15.92 -10.38
C ILE A 512 3.67 -16.34 -9.30
N VAL A 513 4.07 -15.38 -8.45
CA VAL A 513 5.03 -15.60 -7.35
C VAL A 513 4.49 -15.15 -6.00
N PHE A 514 3.70 -14.08 -5.91
CA PHE A 514 3.13 -13.59 -4.65
C PHE A 514 1.63 -13.27 -4.74
N LEU A 515 0.93 -13.48 -3.61
CA LEU A 515 -0.46 -13.12 -3.36
C LEU A 515 -0.55 -12.18 -2.14
N HIS A 516 -0.71 -10.89 -2.38
CA HIS A 516 -0.76 -9.85 -1.34
C HIS A 516 -2.22 -9.62 -0.90
N ARG A 517 -2.60 -10.06 0.30
CA ARG A 517 -3.95 -9.89 0.88
C ARG A 517 -4.17 -8.45 1.35
N ASN A 518 -4.12 -7.50 0.42
CA ASN A 518 -4.12 -6.08 0.75
C ASN A 518 -5.48 -5.58 1.29
N GLN A 519 -6.61 -6.25 1.01
CA GLN A 519 -7.92 -5.97 1.63
C GLN A 519 -8.24 -6.94 2.77
N GLU A 520 -8.57 -8.20 2.46
CA GLU A 520 -9.12 -9.16 3.43
C GLU A 520 -8.01 -9.92 4.17
N LYS A 521 -7.57 -9.34 5.29
CA LYS A 521 -6.46 -9.82 6.12
C LYS A 521 -6.71 -11.21 6.73
N LEU A 522 -5.64 -12.01 6.84
CA LEU A 522 -5.69 -13.36 7.36
C LEU A 522 -5.71 -13.36 8.91
N SER A 523 -6.73 -13.97 9.52
CA SER A 523 -6.96 -14.00 10.98
C SER A 523 -7.64 -15.31 11.38
N SER A 524 -7.42 -15.83 12.59
CA SER A 524 -8.11 -17.05 13.05
C SER A 524 -9.62 -16.87 13.23
N GLU A 525 -10.08 -15.63 13.31
CA GLU A 525 -11.48 -15.22 13.42
C GLU A 525 -12.25 -15.41 12.10
N ASN A 526 -11.56 -15.30 10.94
CA ASN A 526 -12.17 -15.48 9.63
C ASN A 526 -11.62 -16.72 8.92
N ARG A 527 -12.50 -17.69 8.63
CA ARG A 527 -12.18 -18.94 7.93
C ARG A 527 -12.74 -19.01 6.51
N GLU A 528 -13.32 -17.92 6.00
CA GLU A 528 -13.82 -17.84 4.63
C GLU A 528 -12.65 -17.81 3.64
N LYS A 529 -12.75 -18.62 2.58
CA LYS A 529 -11.87 -18.55 1.41
C LYS A 529 -12.30 -17.39 0.53
N VAL A 530 -11.34 -16.57 0.11
CA VAL A 530 -11.58 -15.44 -0.80
C VAL A 530 -10.87 -15.60 -2.15
N TRP A 531 -10.03 -16.63 -2.33
CA TRP A 531 -9.38 -16.94 -3.60
C TRP A 531 -10.14 -18.06 -4.32
N ALA A 532 -11.19 -17.72 -5.06
CA ALA A 532 -11.88 -18.67 -5.95
C ALA A 532 -11.39 -18.56 -7.41
N HIS A 533 -11.02 -17.35 -7.84
CA HIS A 533 -10.54 -17.07 -9.19
C HIS A 533 -9.40 -16.05 -9.18
N ILE A 534 -8.54 -16.11 -10.19
CA ILE A 534 -7.50 -15.14 -10.50
C ILE A 534 -7.86 -14.41 -11.80
N GLN A 535 -7.71 -13.09 -11.81
CA GLN A 535 -7.89 -12.22 -12.97
C GLN A 535 -6.55 -11.58 -13.39
N ASP A 536 -6.03 -11.99 -14.55
CA ASP A 536 -4.73 -11.54 -15.07
C ASP A 536 -4.87 -10.81 -16.42
N PHE A 537 -4.00 -9.82 -16.65
CA PHE A 537 -4.02 -9.00 -17.85
C PHE A 537 -3.40 -9.72 -19.06
N ARG A 538 -4.04 -9.63 -20.22
CA ARG A 538 -3.59 -10.30 -21.45
C ARG A 538 -2.52 -9.50 -22.20
N MET A 539 -1.38 -9.31 -21.55
CA MET A 539 -0.30 -8.42 -22.00
C MET A 539 0.18 -8.67 -23.45
N ASP A 540 0.22 -9.93 -23.91
CA ASP A 540 0.62 -10.28 -25.29
C ASP A 540 -0.44 -10.01 -26.36
N LYS A 541 -1.64 -9.58 -25.97
CA LYS A 541 -2.82 -9.46 -26.86
C LYS A 541 -3.55 -8.12 -26.75
N VAL A 542 -3.21 -7.30 -25.74
CA VAL A 542 -3.95 -6.11 -25.33
C VAL A 542 -2.95 -5.01 -24.96
N ALA A 543 -3.17 -3.79 -25.44
CA ALA A 543 -2.24 -2.69 -25.23
C ALA A 543 -2.22 -2.21 -23.77
N MET A 544 -1.06 -1.75 -23.28
CA MET A 544 -0.90 -1.36 -21.87
C MET A 544 -1.76 -0.14 -21.43
N ASP A 545 -2.29 0.63 -22.38
CA ASP A 545 -3.26 1.70 -22.08
C ASP A 545 -4.70 1.17 -21.84
N ASP A 546 -5.03 -0.03 -22.36
CA ASP A 546 -6.29 -0.76 -22.10
C ASP A 546 -6.25 -1.54 -20.77
N TYR A 547 -5.08 -1.70 -20.14
CA TYR A 547 -4.97 -2.19 -18.76
C TYR A 547 -5.71 -1.22 -17.83
N ASP A 548 -6.66 -1.75 -17.06
CA ASP A 548 -7.72 -0.95 -16.45
C ASP A 548 -8.27 -1.64 -15.20
N VAL A 549 -7.79 -1.24 -14.01
CA VAL A 549 -8.19 -1.76 -12.71
C VAL A 549 -8.94 -0.69 -11.91
N ARG A 550 -10.02 -1.09 -11.22
CA ARG A 550 -10.92 -0.20 -10.50
C ARG A 550 -11.03 -0.60 -9.03
N GLY A 551 -10.67 0.33 -8.14
CA GLY A 551 -11.07 0.25 -6.73
C GLY A 551 -12.55 0.61 -6.57
N ALA A 552 -13.42 -0.39 -6.40
CA ALA A 552 -14.88 -0.20 -6.24
C ALA A 552 -15.37 -0.84 -4.93
N ASN A 553 -16.52 -0.44 -4.38
CA ASN A 553 -17.15 -1.19 -3.28
C ASN A 553 -17.91 -2.42 -3.83
N GLY A 554 -17.91 -3.55 -3.11
CA GLY A 554 -18.57 -4.79 -3.56
C GLY A 554 -20.10 -4.69 -3.70
N GLY A 555 -20.71 -3.67 -3.09
CA GLY A 555 -22.10 -3.26 -3.33
C GLY A 555 -23.10 -4.37 -3.03
N ARG A 556 -24.04 -4.60 -3.96
CA ARG A 556 -25.08 -5.64 -3.80
C ARG A 556 -24.62 -7.06 -4.14
N TYR A 557 -23.45 -7.22 -4.77
CA TYR A 557 -22.95 -8.50 -5.28
C TYR A 557 -21.95 -9.14 -4.32
N PHE A 558 -21.13 -8.31 -3.67
CA PHE A 558 -20.20 -8.74 -2.62
C PHE A 558 -20.30 -7.77 -1.41
N PRO A 559 -21.45 -7.74 -0.70
CA PRO A 559 -21.69 -6.77 0.38
C PRO A 559 -20.74 -6.92 1.58
N GLN A 560 -20.06 -8.06 1.71
CA GLN A 560 -19.02 -8.29 2.71
C GLN A 560 -17.73 -7.52 2.40
N PHE A 561 -17.38 -7.33 1.11
CA PHE A 561 -16.13 -6.71 0.70
C PHE A 561 -16.25 -5.19 0.59
N LYS A 562 -15.59 -4.50 1.53
CA LYS A 562 -15.52 -3.02 1.56
C LYS A 562 -14.93 -2.44 0.28
N ARG A 563 -14.02 -3.16 -0.37
CA ARG A 563 -13.43 -2.81 -1.66
C ARG A 563 -13.03 -4.05 -2.46
N CYS A 564 -13.32 -4.00 -3.76
CA CYS A 564 -12.84 -4.87 -4.82
C CYS A 564 -11.78 -4.14 -5.65
N TYR A 565 -10.85 -4.91 -6.23
CA TYR A 565 -9.95 -4.56 -7.32
C TYR A 565 -10.13 -5.52 -8.50
N GLY A 566 -9.28 -5.37 -9.53
CA GLY A 566 -9.50 -5.91 -10.86
C GLY A 566 -10.50 -5.07 -11.66
N LYS A 567 -11.11 -5.71 -12.67
CA LYS A 567 -12.19 -5.20 -13.50
C LYS A 567 -13.44 -6.01 -13.25
N ASP A 568 -14.49 -5.33 -12.81
CA ASP A 568 -15.74 -5.91 -12.29
C ASP A 568 -16.56 -6.63 -13.37
N ILE A 569 -16.75 -5.99 -14.53
CA ILE A 569 -17.56 -6.49 -15.65
C ILE A 569 -16.92 -6.21 -17.01
N TYR A 570 -17.30 -6.99 -18.03
CA TYR A 570 -16.78 -6.91 -19.40
C TYR A 570 -15.25 -7.03 -19.49
N TYR A 571 -14.66 -7.75 -18.52
CA TYR A 571 -13.22 -7.87 -18.36
C TYR A 571 -12.58 -8.71 -19.46
N GLU A 572 -13.35 -9.55 -20.18
CA GLU A 572 -12.88 -10.54 -21.16
C GLU A 572 -12.22 -9.94 -22.40
N LYS A 573 -12.30 -8.63 -22.58
CA LYS A 573 -11.55 -7.89 -23.61
C LYS A 573 -10.08 -7.71 -23.24
N ALA A 574 -9.80 -7.47 -21.95
CA ALA A 574 -8.47 -7.10 -21.45
C ALA A 574 -7.83 -8.16 -20.54
N PHE A 575 -8.63 -8.94 -19.83
CA PHE A 575 -8.22 -9.87 -18.79
C PHE A 575 -8.71 -11.29 -19.07
N THR A 576 -7.94 -12.28 -18.61
CA THR A 576 -8.39 -13.67 -18.43
C THR A 576 -8.84 -13.83 -16.97
N VAL A 577 -9.90 -14.61 -16.73
CA VAL A 577 -10.26 -15.05 -15.38
C VAL A 577 -10.22 -16.56 -15.34
N THR A 578 -9.39 -17.09 -14.45
CA THR A 578 -9.08 -18.52 -14.32
C THR A 578 -9.46 -18.99 -12.91
N ALA A 579 -10.05 -20.18 -12.78
CA ALA A 579 -10.43 -20.73 -11.47
C ALA A 579 -9.17 -21.16 -10.69
N ILE A 580 -9.17 -20.99 -9.35
CA ILE A 580 -7.99 -21.22 -8.51
C ILE A 580 -7.53 -22.68 -8.55
N GLU A 581 -8.46 -23.62 -8.78
CA GLU A 581 -8.24 -25.07 -8.88
C GLU A 581 -7.37 -25.48 -10.07
N GLN A 582 -7.18 -24.57 -11.04
CA GLN A 582 -6.29 -24.77 -12.19
C GLN A 582 -4.85 -24.33 -11.90
N MET A 583 -4.59 -23.66 -10.76
CA MET A 583 -3.27 -23.17 -10.37
C MET A 583 -2.48 -24.25 -9.61
N PRO A 584 -1.15 -24.33 -9.78
CA PRO A 584 -0.31 -25.31 -9.05
C PRO A 584 -0.32 -25.10 -7.52
N PHE A 585 -0.80 -23.94 -7.06
CA PHE A 585 -0.92 -23.56 -5.65
C PHE A 585 -2.38 -23.52 -5.14
N ALA A 586 -3.32 -24.22 -5.80
CA ALA A 586 -4.75 -24.23 -5.44
C ALA A 586 -5.06 -24.49 -3.95
N GLY A 587 -4.24 -25.32 -3.27
CA GLY A 587 -4.41 -25.63 -1.84
C GLY A 587 -3.92 -24.54 -0.87
N LEU A 588 -3.25 -23.50 -1.35
CA LEU A 588 -2.49 -22.55 -0.51
C LEU A 588 -3.39 -21.79 0.48
N GLU A 589 -4.59 -21.35 0.10
CA GLU A 589 -5.45 -20.60 1.04
C GLU A 589 -5.88 -21.48 2.23
N GLN A 590 -6.25 -22.74 1.98
CA GLN A 590 -6.57 -23.69 3.04
C GLN A 590 -5.36 -23.90 3.96
N GLN A 591 -4.17 -24.10 3.38
CA GLN A 591 -2.95 -24.32 4.13
C GLN A 591 -2.58 -23.13 5.04
N LEU A 592 -2.75 -21.90 4.54
CA LEU A 592 -2.54 -20.67 5.29
C LEU A 592 -3.55 -20.53 6.45
N LEU A 593 -4.84 -20.78 6.18
CA LEU A 593 -5.89 -20.82 7.21
C LEU A 593 -5.57 -21.89 8.28
N ASP A 594 -5.14 -23.09 7.89
CA ASP A 594 -4.77 -24.16 8.81
C ASP A 594 -3.55 -23.82 9.67
N PHE A 595 -2.58 -23.06 9.15
CA PHE A 595 -1.47 -22.55 9.94
C PHE A 595 -1.89 -21.43 10.89
N VAL A 596 -2.82 -20.55 10.49
CA VAL A 596 -3.41 -19.55 11.39
C VAL A 596 -4.21 -20.20 12.53
N GLN A 597 -4.99 -21.25 12.26
CA GLN A 597 -5.67 -22.01 13.32
C GLN A 597 -4.69 -22.73 14.26
N LYS A 598 -3.45 -23.02 13.83
CA LYS A 598 -2.37 -23.54 14.70
C LYS A 598 -1.73 -22.40 15.50
N ALA A 599 -1.49 -21.24 14.89
CA ALA A 599 -1.01 -20.03 15.57
C ALA A 599 -1.93 -19.61 16.73
N ALA A 600 -3.25 -19.63 16.50
CA ALA A 600 -4.26 -19.30 17.50
C ALA A 600 -4.30 -20.25 18.70
N ARG A 601 -3.85 -21.50 18.56
CA ARG A 601 -3.67 -22.43 19.68
C ARG A 601 -2.38 -22.15 20.45
N ILE A 602 -1.34 -21.68 19.76
CA ILE A 602 -0.04 -21.32 20.34
C ILE A 602 -0.14 -20.03 21.16
N ASP A 603 -0.86 -19.02 20.68
CA ASP A 603 -1.12 -17.77 21.43
C ASP A 603 -2.28 -17.85 22.45
N GLY A 604 -3.08 -18.93 22.39
CA GLY A 604 -4.18 -19.20 23.31
C GLY A 604 -5.51 -18.51 22.98
N THR A 605 -5.59 -17.77 21.85
CA THR A 605 -6.85 -17.17 21.38
C THR A 605 -7.89 -18.21 20.99
N LEU A 606 -7.45 -19.36 20.43
CA LEU A 606 -8.27 -20.54 20.17
C LEU A 606 -7.95 -21.63 21.20
N LYS A 607 -8.85 -21.83 22.15
CA LYS A 607 -8.76 -22.94 23.11
C LYS A 607 -8.81 -24.29 22.39
N GLU A 608 -8.10 -25.28 22.95
CA GLU A 608 -8.31 -26.67 22.56
C GLU A 608 -9.75 -27.09 22.89
N ARG A 609 -10.43 -27.73 21.93
CA ARG A 609 -11.63 -28.52 22.21
C ARG A 609 -11.18 -29.92 22.56
N ASP A 610 -11.64 -30.46 23.68
CA ASP A 610 -11.47 -31.87 24.00
C ASP A 610 -12.18 -32.74 22.94
N GLY A 611 -11.39 -33.27 22.00
CA GLY A 611 -11.76 -34.34 21.07
C GLY A 611 -12.95 -34.10 20.15
N PHE A 612 -12.74 -33.41 19.01
CA PHE A 612 -13.44 -33.74 17.77
C PHE A 612 -12.61 -33.34 16.54
N GLU A 613 -12.45 -34.24 15.59
CA GLU A 613 -11.82 -33.98 14.28
C GLU A 613 -12.85 -33.47 13.27
N GLY A 614 -12.41 -32.65 12.30
CA GLY A 614 -13.18 -32.31 11.10
C GLY A 614 -14.37 -31.36 11.29
N GLU A 615 -14.12 -30.05 11.22
CA GLU A 615 -15.12 -29.08 10.72
C GLU A 615 -14.53 -28.39 9.49
N ASP A 616 -15.02 -28.78 8.31
CA ASP A 616 -14.57 -28.27 6.99
C ASP A 616 -14.83 -26.77 6.83
N ALA A 617 -14.05 -26.12 5.98
CA ALA A 617 -14.27 -24.73 5.61
C ALA A 617 -15.51 -24.62 4.70
N VAL A 618 -16.55 -23.93 5.18
CA VAL A 618 -17.77 -23.67 4.40
C VAL A 618 -17.41 -22.87 3.15
N ASN A 619 -17.63 -23.47 1.98
CA ASN A 619 -17.41 -22.80 0.70
C ASN A 619 -18.56 -21.82 0.42
N VAL A 620 -18.24 -20.55 0.16
CA VAL A 620 -19.23 -19.49 -0.10
C VAL A 620 -19.65 -19.46 -1.59
N ALA A 621 -19.13 -20.39 -2.42
CA ALA A 621 -19.49 -20.53 -3.83
C ALA A 621 -20.91 -21.07 -4.10
N ASP A 622 -21.57 -21.70 -3.11
CA ASP A 622 -22.88 -22.38 -3.26
C ASP A 622 -24.02 -21.71 -2.45
N LYS A 623 -24.30 -20.41 -2.68
CA LYS A 623 -25.53 -19.72 -2.22
C LYS A 623 -25.98 -18.58 -3.14
#